data_AF-A0A4V2DW35-F1
#
_entry.id   AF-A0A4V2DW35-F1
#
_cell.length_a   1.000
_cell.length_b   1.000
_cell.length_c   1.000
_cell.angle_alpha   90.00
_cell.angle_beta   90.00
_cell.angle_gamma   90.00
#
_symmetry.space_group_name_H-M   'P 1'
#
loop_
_entity.id
_entity.type
_entity.pdbx_description
1 polymer ?
#
loop_
_entity_poly.entity_id
_entity_poly.type
_entity_poly.pdbx_seq_one_letter_code
_entity_poly.pdbx_strand_id
1 'polypeptide(L)'
;LKPARERMRIKGISTTKPSPLLRNSITIHTCSDEAPKVPGVIEADTVAHCGPRLIGEFARTLTMAALVTGWTENASIRNNAAKWILEGIKEC
;
A
#
# COMPACT_ATOMS: atom_id res chain seq x y z
N LEU A 1 21.05 -19.85 -9.99
CA LEU A 1 20.06 -18.76 -9.77
C LEU A 1 20.51 -17.66 -8.79
N LYS A 2 21.32 -17.96 -7.76
CA LYS A 2 21.76 -16.97 -6.74
C LYS A 2 22.40 -15.68 -7.31
N PRO A 3 23.33 -15.73 -8.30
CA PRO A 3 23.96 -14.52 -8.83
C PRO A 3 22.98 -13.61 -9.58
N ALA A 4 21.98 -14.19 -10.27
CA ALA A 4 20.95 -13.42 -10.96
C ALA A 4 19.99 -12.75 -9.97
N ARG A 5 19.58 -13.46 -8.90
CA ARG A 5 18.73 -12.92 -7.83
C ARG A 5 19.39 -11.76 -7.08
N GLU A 6 20.70 -11.84 -6.82
CA GLU A 6 21.43 -10.76 -6.14
C GLU A 6 21.51 -9.50 -7.01
N ARG A 7 21.77 -9.64 -8.32
CA ARG A 7 21.78 -8.50 -9.24
C ARG A 7 20.41 -7.82 -9.37
N MET A 8 19.33 -8.59 -9.29
CA MET A 8 17.94 -8.12 -9.40
C MET A 8 17.31 -7.77 -8.06
N ARG A 9 18.08 -7.70 -6.97
CA ARG A 9 17.51 -7.42 -5.65
C ARG A 9 16.89 -6.02 -5.65
N ILE A 10 15.57 -5.96 -5.46
CA ILE A 10 14.82 -4.71 -5.31
C ILE A 10 15.48 -3.88 -4.21
N LYS A 11 15.86 -2.65 -4.55
CA LYS A 11 16.45 -1.69 -3.61
C LYS A 11 15.32 -0.88 -3.01
N GLY A 12 15.15 -0.95 -1.69
CA GLY A 12 14.09 -0.25 -0.97
C GLY A 12 13.91 -0.82 0.43
N ILE A 13 13.35 -0.02 1.33
CA ILE A 13 13.01 -0.44 2.69
C ILE A 13 11.50 -0.59 2.75
N SER A 14 11.02 -1.78 3.12
CA SER A 14 9.61 -1.92 3.48
C SER A 14 9.37 -1.31 4.85
N THR A 15 8.34 -0.47 4.95
CA THR A 15 7.93 0.16 6.23
C THR A 15 6.88 -0.67 6.97
N THR A 16 6.33 -1.71 6.34
CA THR A 16 5.34 -2.59 6.95
C THR A 16 6.03 -3.63 7.83
N LYS A 17 5.55 -3.76 9.07
CA LYS A 17 5.96 -4.86 9.97
C LYS A 17 4.88 -5.94 9.92
N PRO A 18 5.22 -7.19 9.61
CA PRO A 18 4.25 -8.27 9.68
C PRO A 18 3.74 -8.41 11.11
N SER A 19 2.43 -8.35 11.30
CA SER A 19 1.77 -8.61 12.58
C SER A 19 1.09 -9.98 12.51
N PRO A 20 1.51 -10.96 13.34
CA PRO A 20 0.86 -12.26 13.39
C PRO A 20 -0.64 -12.17 13.72
N LEU A 21 -1.03 -11.16 14.50
CA LEU A 21 -2.42 -10.95 14.93
C LEU A 21 -3.32 -10.38 13.82
N LEU A 22 -2.76 -9.60 12.89
CA LEU A 22 -3.52 -8.96 11.81
C LEU A 22 -3.55 -9.78 10.52
N ARG A 23 -2.72 -10.83 10.44
CA ARG A 23 -2.60 -11.65 9.22
C ARG A 23 -3.92 -12.30 8.80
N ASN A 24 -4.79 -12.59 9.78
CA ASN A 24 -6.06 -13.26 9.56
C ASN A 24 -7.27 -12.33 9.73
N SER A 25 -7.07 -11.06 10.08
CA SER A 25 -8.18 -10.12 10.32
C SER A 25 -8.70 -9.47 9.03
N ILE A 26 -7.92 -9.53 7.95
CA ILE A 26 -8.28 -9.01 6.63
C ILE A 26 -8.05 -10.13 5.63
N THR A 27 -9.11 -10.54 4.94
CA THR A 27 -9.01 -11.53 3.86
C THR A 27 -8.14 -10.97 2.74
N ILE A 28 -7.08 -11.69 2.40
CA ILE A 28 -6.24 -11.34 1.26
C ILE A 28 -6.86 -11.97 0.01
N HIS A 29 -7.28 -11.13 -0.93
CA HIS A 29 -7.68 -11.60 -2.25
C HIS A 29 -6.45 -11.86 -3.11
N THR A 30 -6.51 -12.96 -3.86
CA THR A 30 -5.46 -13.44 -4.75
C THR A 30 -5.96 -13.44 -6.19
N CYS A 31 -5.06 -13.63 -7.15
CA CYS A 31 -5.44 -13.71 -8.57
C CYS A 31 -6.31 -14.92 -8.93
N SER A 32 -6.50 -15.87 -8.01
CA SER A 32 -7.41 -17.01 -8.19
C SER A 32 -8.83 -16.73 -7.69
N ASP A 33 -9.04 -15.64 -6.96
CA ASP A 33 -10.36 -15.25 -6.46
C ASP A 33 -11.17 -14.55 -7.56
N GLU A 34 -12.49 -14.64 -7.47
CA GLU A 34 -13.37 -13.97 -8.44
C GLU A 34 -13.29 -12.44 -8.25
N ALA A 35 -12.98 -11.73 -9.34
CA ALA A 35 -12.90 -10.29 -9.32
C ALA A 35 -14.28 -9.65 -9.05
N PRO A 36 -14.35 -8.55 -8.26
CA PRO A 36 -15.60 -7.85 -8.03
C PRO A 36 -16.19 -7.34 -9.35
N LYS A 37 -17.49 -7.54 -9.55
CA LYS A 37 -18.22 -7.12 -10.76
C LYS A 37 -19.03 -5.85 -10.56
N VAL A 38 -19.24 -5.43 -9.31
CA VAL A 38 -20.07 -4.27 -8.95
C VAL A 38 -19.19 -3.20 -8.30
N PRO A 39 -19.27 -1.92 -8.74
CA PRO A 39 -18.55 -0.83 -8.12
C PRO A 39 -18.83 -0.70 -6.61
N GLY A 40 -17.86 -0.19 -5.85
CA GLY A 40 -17.96 -0.01 -4.40
C GLY A 40 -16.85 -0.73 -3.60
N VAL A 41 -15.97 -1.46 -4.28
CA VAL A 41 -14.79 -2.10 -3.67
C VAL A 41 -13.53 -1.34 -4.06
N ILE A 42 -12.72 -0.98 -3.06
CA ILE A 42 -11.47 -0.23 -3.22
C ILE A 42 -10.35 -0.97 -2.49
N GLU A 43 -9.19 -1.06 -3.12
CA GLU A 43 -7.94 -1.39 -2.45
C GLU A 43 -7.13 -0.14 -2.19
N ALA A 44 -6.51 -0.05 -1.00
CA ALA A 44 -5.70 1.09 -0.61
C ALA A 44 -4.34 0.66 -0.08
N ASP A 45 -3.29 1.40 -0.45
CA ASP A 45 -1.93 1.19 0.05
C ASP A 45 -1.21 2.54 0.27
N THR A 46 -0.06 2.49 0.96
CA THR A 46 0.80 3.66 1.16
C THR A 46 2.24 3.43 0.72
N VAL A 47 2.77 4.36 -0.07
CA VAL A 47 4.19 4.37 -0.46
C VAL A 47 4.94 5.43 0.32
N ALA A 48 6.07 5.06 0.94
CA ALA A 48 6.94 5.97 1.67
C ALA A 48 8.02 6.58 0.78
N HIS A 49 8.07 7.92 0.67
CA HIS A 49 9.10 8.63 -0.10
C HIS A 49 10.37 8.86 0.75
N CYS A 50 11.00 7.76 1.18
CA CYS A 50 12.12 7.77 2.14
C CYS A 50 13.52 7.57 1.52
N GLY A 51 13.61 7.39 0.20
CA GLY A 51 14.88 7.11 -0.46
C GLY A 51 15.58 5.86 0.12
N PRO A 52 16.90 5.91 0.39
CA PRO A 52 17.65 4.74 0.85
C PRO A 52 17.60 4.50 2.37
N ARG A 53 17.02 5.41 3.16
CA ARG A 53 17.04 5.33 4.64
C ARG A 53 15.68 5.68 5.23
N LEU A 54 15.24 4.88 6.20
CA LEU A 54 13.99 5.12 6.94
C LEU A 54 14.26 5.89 8.25
N ILE A 55 14.89 7.06 8.16
CA ILE A 55 15.23 7.90 9.32
C ILE A 55 14.58 9.27 9.11
N GLY A 56 13.71 9.68 10.05
CA GLY A 56 12.99 10.96 10.00
C GLY A 56 11.54 10.83 9.52
N GLU A 57 10.94 11.98 9.17
CA GLU A 57 9.61 12.05 8.54
C GLU A 57 9.75 12.21 7.03
N PHE A 58 8.84 11.58 6.29
CA PHE A 58 8.81 11.58 4.83
C PHE A 58 7.36 11.61 4.38
N ALA A 59 7.09 12.33 3.30
CA ALA A 59 5.79 12.27 2.64
C ALA A 59 5.46 10.82 2.26
N ARG A 60 4.18 10.50 2.31
CA ARG A 60 3.68 9.22 1.82
C ARG A 60 2.55 9.47 0.84
N THR A 61 2.50 8.68 -0.21
CA THR A 61 1.32 8.66 -1.08
C THR A 61 0.36 7.61 -0.56
N LEU A 62 -0.88 8.01 -0.25
CA LEU A 62 -2.02 7.13 -0.14
C LEU A 62 -2.59 6.93 -1.54
N THR A 63 -2.70 5.68 -1.98
CA THR A 63 -3.28 5.31 -3.27
C THR A 63 -4.55 4.52 -3.00
N MET A 64 -5.66 4.91 -3.61
CA MET A 64 -6.94 4.20 -3.54
C MET A 64 -7.38 3.81 -4.95
N ALA A 65 -7.45 2.51 -5.23
CA ALA A 65 -7.82 1.97 -6.52
C ALA A 65 -9.20 1.28 -6.44
N ALA A 66 -10.15 1.78 -7.22
CA ALA A 66 -11.46 1.14 -7.37
C ALA A 66 -11.32 -0.09 -8.29
N LEU A 67 -11.56 -1.28 -7.73
CA LEU A 67 -11.24 -2.55 -8.41
C LEU A 67 -12.04 -2.79 -9.68
N VAL A 68 -13.28 -2.30 -9.74
CA VAL A 68 -14.18 -2.55 -10.87
C VAL A 68 -13.98 -1.56 -12.02
N THR A 69 -13.74 -0.29 -11.71
CA THR A 69 -13.57 0.76 -12.72
C THR A 69 -12.12 0.95 -13.14
N GLY A 70 -11.16 0.50 -12.32
CA GLY A 70 -9.74 0.78 -12.48
C GLY A 70 -9.35 2.22 -12.14
N TRP A 71 -10.30 3.03 -11.67
CA TRP A 71 -10.03 4.42 -11.29
C TRP A 71 -9.13 4.48 -10.06
N THR A 72 -8.15 5.37 -10.07
CA THR A 72 -7.19 5.54 -8.97
C THR A 72 -7.18 6.99 -8.51
N GLU A 73 -7.31 7.18 -7.21
CA GLU A 73 -7.11 8.46 -6.53
C GLU A 73 -5.85 8.42 -5.67
N ASN A 74 -5.19 9.58 -5.53
CA ASN A 74 -3.94 9.72 -4.80
C ASN A 74 -3.96 10.94 -3.89
N ALA A 75 -3.59 10.75 -2.62
CA ALA A 75 -3.38 11.82 -1.65
C ALA A 75 -1.96 11.78 -1.08
N SER A 76 -1.40 12.95 -0.78
CA SER A 76 -0.15 13.06 -0.02
C SER A 76 -0.46 13.16 1.47
N ILE A 77 0.08 12.26 2.28
CA ILE A 77 -0.13 12.21 3.72
C ILE A 77 1.21 12.27 4.47
N ARG A 78 1.18 12.77 5.70
CA ARG A 78 2.40 12.95 6.52
C ARG A 78 3.04 11.63 6.94
N ASN A 79 2.24 10.67 7.42
CA ASN A 79 2.70 9.33 7.80
C ASN A 79 1.48 8.37 7.93
N ASN A 80 1.72 7.12 8.37
CA ASN A 80 0.67 6.09 8.49
C ASN A 80 -0.18 6.17 9.77
N ALA A 81 -0.11 7.25 10.55
CA ALA A 81 -1.04 7.42 11.66
C ALA A 81 -2.48 7.48 11.14
N ALA A 82 -3.40 6.81 11.85
CA ALA A 82 -4.79 6.69 11.43
C ALA A 82 -5.46 8.05 11.11
N LYS A 83 -5.10 9.10 11.85
CA LYS A 83 -5.56 10.47 11.58
C LYS A 83 -5.30 10.90 10.13
N TRP A 84 -4.07 10.76 9.65
CA TRP A 84 -3.68 11.21 8.32
C TRP A 84 -4.25 10.32 7.20
N ILE A 85 -4.44 9.03 7.49
CA ILE A 85 -5.14 8.12 6.57
C ILE A 85 -6.60 8.56 6.41
N LEU A 86 -7.30 8.79 7.53
CA LEU A 86 -8.70 9.22 7.50
C LEU A 86 -8.89 10.61 6.90
N GLU A 87 -7.94 11.52 7.08
CA GLU A 87 -7.94 12.82 6.40
C GLU A 87 -7.72 12.65 4.89
N GLY A 88 -6.72 11.88 4.47
CA GLY A 88 -6.47 11.61 3.05
C GLY A 88 -7.66 10.94 2.34
N ILE A 89 -8.34 10.00 2.99
CA ILE A 89 -9.56 9.37 2.44
C ILE A 89 -10.68 10.38 2.20
N LYS A 90 -10.80 11.44 3.01
CA LYS A 90 -11.84 12.46 2.85
C LYS A 90 -11.55 13.45 1.72
N GLU A 91 -10.29 13.54 1.31
CA GLU A 91 -9.85 14.41 0.21
C GLU A 91 -9.94 13.70 -1.16
N CYS A 92 -9.98 12.36 -1.16
CA CYS A 92 -10.17 11.52 -2.34
C CYS A 92 -11.65 11.28 -2.69
#